data_AF-A0A8T5FCM0-F1
#
_entry.id   AF-A0A8T5FCM0-F1
#
_cell.length_a   1.000
_cell.length_b   1.000
_cell.length_c   1.000
_cell.angle_alpha   90.00
_cell.angle_beta   90.00
_cell.angle_gamma   90.00
#
_symmetry.space_group_name_H-M   'P 1'
#
loop_
_entity.id
_entity.type
_entity.pdbx_description
1 polymer ?
#
loop_
_entity_poly.entity_id
_entity_poly.type
_entity_poly.pdbx_seq_one_letter_code
_entity_poly.pdbx_strand_id
1 'polypeptide(L)'
;MQNVSSFTPTISDNVPSVNQEDHDDDDHDCDPAYDDCTTDSDGDGEPDYYDDCPNEPGSMDNYGCPDVNDDPDGDGIVGQWDECPNDYASPPNEVRGCPDSDGDGIADKDDQCPSEQEDWMGPEDGCPTVNDTDGDGIPDDQDNCPNTGNPDQADFNNNGDGDVCSDADGDGYYDSFDQCPLEYAYADPNDDGCLDTPLDSDGDGVTDELDQCPNESGSLNGCPDSDSDGVSDINDQCPNEYGLQSDGCPVPVTLEPVDSDGDGINDDSDSCPSQAETINGYQDSDGCPDTVPVSNTSPIITGISSITTDMNQNVDIKITVIDLDDDVISFDVSGPPKKGIIQSHHF
;
A
#
# COMPACT_ATOMS: atom_id res chain seq x y z
N MET A 1 52.87 3.56 -29.55
CA MET A 1 53.79 4.48 -30.27
C MET A 1 52.96 5.29 -31.25
N GLN A 2 52.60 6.54 -30.95
CA GLN A 2 52.57 7.66 -31.91
C GLN A 2 52.42 8.98 -31.12
N ASN A 3 53.37 9.88 -31.36
CA ASN A 3 53.40 11.33 -31.21
C ASN A 3 52.88 12.02 -29.93
N VAL A 4 53.84 12.35 -29.07
CA VAL A 4 53.78 13.52 -28.18
C VAL A 4 54.04 14.79 -29.00
N SER A 5 53.05 15.67 -29.10
CA SER A 5 53.21 17.03 -29.63
C SER A 5 53.22 18.00 -28.46
N SER A 6 54.40 18.54 -28.17
CA SER A 6 54.65 19.58 -27.17
C SER A 6 53.95 20.87 -27.58
N PHE A 7 52.93 21.28 -26.81
CA PHE A 7 52.38 22.63 -26.86
C PHE A 7 53.06 23.47 -25.77
N THR A 8 53.86 24.44 -26.19
CA THR A 8 54.27 25.58 -25.36
C THR A 8 53.27 26.71 -25.59
N PRO A 9 52.54 27.20 -24.58
CA PRO A 9 51.76 28.41 -24.73
C PRO A 9 52.69 29.62 -24.62
N THR A 10 52.82 30.36 -25.72
CA THR A 10 53.28 31.75 -25.71
C THR A 10 52.14 32.60 -25.16
N ILE A 11 52.30 33.14 -23.95
CA ILE A 11 51.42 34.18 -23.43
C ILE A 11 51.78 35.47 -24.16
N SER A 12 50.87 35.87 -25.05
CA SER A 12 50.84 37.19 -25.66
C SER A 12 50.25 38.17 -24.66
N ASP A 13 50.89 39.32 -24.52
CA ASP A 13 50.40 40.47 -23.77
C ASP A 13 48.94 40.78 -24.13
N ASN A 14 48.06 40.71 -23.12
CA ASN A 14 46.81 41.46 -23.03
C ASN A 14 46.36 41.41 -21.57
N VAL A 15 46.97 42.27 -20.75
CA VAL A 15 46.39 42.69 -19.48
C VAL A 15 45.13 43.49 -19.84
N PRO A 16 43.91 43.03 -19.50
CA PRO A 16 42.78 43.93 -19.47
C PRO A 16 43.09 44.93 -18.37
N SER A 17 43.18 46.21 -18.71
CA SER A 17 43.09 47.28 -17.74
C SER A 17 41.84 46.99 -16.91
N VAL A 18 42.02 46.67 -15.64
CA VAL A 18 40.91 46.60 -14.70
C VAL A 18 40.34 48.01 -14.71
N ASN A 19 39.15 48.16 -15.32
CA ASN A 19 38.31 49.30 -15.03
C ASN A 19 38.12 49.23 -13.52
N GLN A 20 38.60 50.25 -12.81
CA GLN A 20 38.02 50.61 -11.53
C GLN A 20 36.51 50.71 -11.80
N GLU A 21 35.76 49.73 -11.35
CA GLU A 21 34.33 49.87 -11.24
C GLU A 21 34.13 50.92 -10.17
N ASP A 22 33.57 52.03 -10.62
CA ASP A 22 33.10 53.15 -9.81
C ASP A 22 32.14 52.59 -8.73
N HIS A 23 32.68 52.25 -7.56
CA HIS A 23 31.91 52.20 -6.32
C HIS A 23 31.73 53.65 -5.83
N ASP A 24 31.07 54.46 -6.67
CA ASP A 24 30.47 55.73 -6.31
C ASP A 24 29.01 55.45 -5.92
N ASP A 25 28.81 54.65 -4.87
CA ASP A 25 27.53 54.57 -4.15
C ASP A 25 27.84 54.85 -2.68
N ASP A 26 28.16 56.12 -2.41
CA ASP A 26 28.01 56.65 -1.08
C ASP A 26 27.61 58.12 -1.18
N ASP A 27 26.39 58.39 -0.73
CA ASP A 27 25.60 59.62 -0.85
C ASP A 27 26.20 60.75 0.03
N HIS A 28 27.47 61.09 -0.20
CA HIS A 28 28.26 62.09 0.53
C HIS A 28 28.07 63.53 0.01
N ASP A 29 26.91 63.85 -0.53
CA ASP A 29 26.58 65.23 -0.89
C ASP A 29 25.91 65.90 0.32
N CYS A 30 26.76 66.46 1.18
CA CYS A 30 26.39 67.25 2.35
C CYS A 30 25.31 68.29 1.97
N ASP A 31 24.04 68.07 2.35
CA ASP A 31 22.93 68.94 1.95
C ASP A 31 23.03 70.30 2.68
N PRO A 32 23.38 71.40 2.01
CA PRO A 32 23.53 72.70 2.65
C PRO A 32 22.20 73.29 3.17
N ALA A 33 21.07 72.62 2.94
CA ALA A 33 19.77 72.99 3.52
C ALA A 33 19.60 72.56 4.98
N TYR A 34 20.40 71.59 5.46
CA TYR A 34 20.44 71.16 6.85
C TYR A 34 21.84 71.46 7.40
N ASP A 35 21.90 72.27 8.46
CA ASP A 35 23.09 72.87 9.08
C ASP A 35 24.01 71.83 9.77
N ASP A 36 24.34 70.75 9.07
CA ASP A 36 25.05 69.57 9.58
C ASP A 36 26.54 69.59 9.19
N CYS A 37 26.86 70.23 8.06
CA CYS A 37 28.23 70.29 7.52
C CYS A 37 29.09 71.42 8.14
N THR A 38 28.60 72.08 9.19
CA THR A 38 29.34 73.15 9.90
C THR A 38 29.33 72.98 11.41
N THR A 39 28.60 71.98 11.91
CA THR A 39 28.64 71.62 13.32
C THR A 39 29.90 70.79 13.55
N ASP A 40 30.65 71.17 14.56
CA ASP A 40 31.89 70.54 15.01
C ASP A 40 31.77 70.56 16.55
N SER A 41 31.24 69.46 17.07
CA SER A 41 30.75 69.32 18.44
C SER A 41 31.88 69.16 19.44
N ASP A 42 33.03 68.63 19.02
CA ASP A 42 34.19 68.43 19.87
C ASP A 42 35.36 69.41 19.58
N GLY A 43 35.29 70.12 18.47
CA GLY A 43 36.16 71.25 18.12
C GLY A 43 37.52 70.84 17.56
N ASP A 44 37.65 69.65 16.99
CA ASP A 44 38.91 69.11 16.49
C ASP A 44 39.28 69.59 15.07
N GLY A 45 38.30 70.15 14.36
CA GLY A 45 38.44 70.73 13.03
C GLY A 45 37.85 69.90 11.88
N GLU A 46 37.35 68.69 12.13
CA GLU A 46 36.51 67.90 11.24
C GLU A 46 35.02 68.10 11.63
N PRO A 47 34.10 68.45 10.70
CA PRO A 47 32.68 68.59 11.04
C PRO A 47 32.04 67.25 11.44
N ASP A 48 31.07 67.25 12.37
CA ASP A 48 30.36 66.07 12.91
C ASP A 48 29.87 65.08 11.83
N TYR A 49 29.55 65.59 10.64
CA TYR A 49 29.11 64.78 9.51
C TYR A 49 30.22 63.95 8.86
N TYR A 50 31.46 64.45 8.90
CA TYR A 50 32.67 63.82 8.37
C TYR A 50 33.57 63.24 9.48
N ASP A 51 33.14 63.37 10.73
CA ASP A 51 33.82 62.90 11.93
C ASP A 51 33.19 61.57 12.37
N ASP A 52 33.98 60.50 12.38
CA ASP A 52 33.57 59.18 12.85
C ASP A 52 33.35 59.14 14.38
N CYS A 53 33.89 60.13 15.10
CA CYS A 53 33.81 60.31 16.54
C CYS A 53 33.32 61.73 16.96
N PRO A 54 32.09 62.18 16.59
CA PRO A 54 31.64 63.59 16.68
C PRO A 54 31.64 64.27 18.07
N ASN A 55 32.02 63.56 19.13
CA ASN A 55 32.03 64.09 20.50
C ASN A 55 33.37 63.85 21.20
N GLU A 56 34.39 63.34 20.51
CA GLU A 56 35.70 63.02 21.07
C GLU A 56 36.83 63.54 20.17
N PRO A 57 37.55 64.61 20.58
CA PRO A 57 38.45 65.31 19.66
C PRO A 57 39.56 64.41 19.11
N GLY A 58 39.69 64.37 17.79
CA GLY A 58 40.67 63.58 17.09
C GLY A 58 41.55 64.36 16.12
N SER A 59 42.04 63.63 15.14
CA SER A 59 42.90 64.15 14.09
C SER A 59 42.17 64.06 12.75
N MET A 60 42.30 65.09 11.93
CA MET A 60 41.74 65.13 10.57
C MET A 60 42.24 63.97 9.68
N ASP A 61 43.45 63.48 9.93
CA ASP A 61 44.03 62.33 9.21
C ASP A 61 43.44 60.98 9.70
N ASN A 62 42.66 60.98 10.79
CA ASN A 62 41.98 59.83 11.39
C ASN A 62 40.46 60.06 11.49
N TYR A 63 39.89 60.79 10.53
CA TYR A 63 38.44 61.02 10.40
C TYR A 63 37.79 61.55 11.69
N GLY A 64 38.45 62.52 12.35
CA GLY A 64 37.95 63.16 13.57
C GLY A 64 38.03 62.29 14.84
N CYS A 65 38.47 61.03 14.73
CA CYS A 65 38.67 60.16 15.89
C CYS A 65 40.02 60.37 16.59
N PRO A 66 40.09 60.22 17.92
CA PRO A 66 41.34 60.25 18.69
C PRO A 66 42.41 59.35 18.06
N ASP A 67 43.59 59.91 17.83
CA ASP A 67 44.75 59.18 17.31
C ASP A 67 45.27 58.24 18.40
N VAL A 68 44.67 57.05 18.45
CA VAL A 68 45.09 56.00 19.35
C VAL A 68 46.44 55.49 18.86
N ASN A 69 47.50 55.93 19.53
CA ASN A 69 48.71 55.12 19.64
C ASN A 69 48.44 53.82 20.44
N ASP A 70 47.21 53.29 20.42
CA ASP A 70 46.79 52.02 20.98
C ASP A 70 46.93 51.00 19.84
N ASP A 71 48.18 50.58 19.67
CA ASP A 71 48.61 49.34 19.02
C ASP A 71 49.22 48.49 20.17
N PRO A 72 48.37 47.87 21.02
CA PRO A 72 48.81 47.32 22.30
C PRO A 72 49.70 46.09 22.14
N ASP A 73 49.54 45.37 21.03
CA ASP A 73 50.34 44.21 20.65
C ASP A 73 51.52 44.55 19.72
N GLY A 74 51.50 45.72 19.07
CA GLY A 74 52.63 46.29 18.33
C GLY A 74 52.75 45.72 16.91
N ASP A 75 51.63 45.34 16.33
CA ASP A 75 51.50 44.55 15.11
C ASP A 75 51.42 45.44 13.85
N GLY A 76 51.16 46.74 14.06
CA GLY A 76 51.12 47.77 13.03
C GLY A 76 49.73 48.09 12.50
N ILE A 77 48.69 47.40 12.98
CA ILE A 77 47.27 47.67 12.75
C ILE A 77 46.73 48.37 14.01
N VAL A 78 46.03 49.49 13.85
CA VAL A 78 45.71 50.40 14.96
C VAL A 78 44.22 50.46 15.25
N GLY A 79 43.88 50.55 16.54
CA GLY A 79 42.54 50.98 16.99
C GLY A 79 41.38 50.18 16.38
N GLN A 80 40.46 50.88 15.73
CA GLN A 80 39.24 50.30 15.15
C GLN A 80 39.48 49.40 13.92
N TRP A 81 40.70 49.40 13.38
CA TRP A 81 41.09 48.60 12.23
C TRP A 81 41.65 47.23 12.62
N ASP A 82 41.90 47.04 13.92
CA ASP A 82 42.39 45.82 14.54
C ASP A 82 41.24 45.09 15.26
N GLU A 83 40.85 43.92 14.76
CA GLU A 83 39.83 43.07 15.37
C GLU A 83 40.34 42.28 16.58
N CYS A 84 41.66 42.19 16.77
CA CYS A 84 42.31 41.51 17.87
C CYS A 84 43.35 42.39 18.58
N PRO A 85 42.94 43.48 19.28
CA PRO A 85 43.84 44.53 19.80
C PRO A 85 44.88 44.14 20.86
N ASN A 86 45.03 42.85 21.16
CA ASN A 86 46.01 42.36 22.12
C ASN A 86 46.74 41.10 21.62
N ASP A 87 46.43 40.63 20.41
CA ASP A 87 46.97 39.39 19.85
C ASP A 87 47.75 39.72 18.59
N TYR A 88 49.06 39.97 18.77
CA TYR A 88 49.99 40.34 17.70
C TYR A 88 49.83 39.45 16.45
N ALA A 89 49.48 40.05 15.31
CA ALA A 89 49.48 39.43 14.00
C ALA A 89 50.45 40.16 13.04
N SER A 90 50.87 39.51 11.96
CA SER A 90 51.71 40.18 10.96
C SER A 90 51.60 39.48 9.61
N PRO A 91 51.79 40.20 8.48
CA PRO A 91 51.71 39.58 7.17
C PRO A 91 52.77 38.48 7.00
N PRO A 92 52.48 37.39 6.26
CA PRO A 92 51.28 37.18 5.43
C PRO A 92 50.11 36.50 6.16
N ASN A 93 50.27 36.17 7.44
CA ASN A 93 49.37 35.33 8.23
C ASN A 93 48.60 36.22 9.21
N GLU A 94 47.81 37.13 8.66
CA GLU A 94 46.97 38.06 9.41
C GLU A 94 45.66 38.31 8.69
N VAL A 95 44.59 38.44 9.46
CA VAL A 95 43.27 38.86 8.97
C VAL A 95 42.78 39.98 9.88
N ARG A 96 42.89 41.23 9.41
CA ARG A 96 42.43 42.45 10.12
C ARG A 96 42.97 42.58 11.56
N GLY A 97 44.27 42.38 11.76
CA GLY A 97 44.92 42.45 13.10
C GLY A 97 44.87 41.15 13.90
N CYS A 98 44.18 40.13 13.40
CA CYS A 98 44.12 38.83 14.07
C CYS A 98 45.10 37.82 13.48
N PRO A 99 45.70 36.95 14.32
CA PRO A 99 46.49 35.82 13.85
C PRO A 99 45.68 34.88 12.96
N ASP A 100 46.31 34.39 11.90
CA ASP A 100 45.81 33.36 10.97
C ASP A 100 46.91 32.30 10.82
N SER A 101 46.81 31.24 11.63
CA SER A 101 47.88 30.30 11.88
C SER A 101 48.21 29.41 10.67
N ASP A 102 47.24 29.08 9.82
CA ASP A 102 47.44 28.27 8.61
C ASP A 102 47.37 29.04 7.29
N GLY A 103 46.95 30.31 7.34
CA GLY A 103 46.98 31.24 6.20
C GLY A 103 45.86 31.00 5.20
N ASP A 104 44.69 30.55 5.66
CA ASP A 104 43.53 30.30 4.80
C ASP A 104 42.60 31.52 4.60
N GLY A 105 42.83 32.59 5.36
CA GLY A 105 42.07 33.84 5.30
C GLY A 105 40.96 33.96 6.34
N ILE A 106 40.85 33.02 7.28
CA ILE A 106 39.97 33.08 8.46
C ILE A 106 40.86 33.26 9.70
N ALA A 107 40.48 34.19 10.58
CA ALA A 107 41.25 34.44 11.80
C ALA A 107 41.11 33.27 12.79
N ASP A 108 42.17 32.94 13.55
CA ASP A 108 42.19 31.85 14.55
C ASP A 108 41.02 31.89 15.55
N LYS A 109 40.44 33.07 15.79
CA LYS A 109 39.28 33.27 16.69
C LYS A 109 37.94 32.85 16.09
N ASP A 110 37.84 32.87 14.77
CA ASP A 110 36.63 32.55 13.99
C ASP A 110 36.76 31.21 13.23
N ASP A 111 37.96 30.65 13.22
CA ASP A 111 38.34 29.37 12.63
C ASP A 111 38.09 28.19 13.59
N GLN A 112 37.34 27.17 13.15
CA GLN A 112 37.09 25.95 13.93
C GLN A 112 38.27 24.98 13.93
N CYS A 113 39.15 25.06 12.92
CA CYS A 113 40.36 24.30 12.74
C CYS A 113 41.60 25.20 12.52
N PRO A 114 42.07 26.00 13.53
CA PRO A 114 43.15 27.03 13.42
C PRO A 114 44.56 26.57 13.03
N SER A 115 44.71 25.41 12.41
CA SER A 115 45.99 24.85 11.98
C SER A 115 45.85 24.01 10.71
N GLU A 116 44.66 23.96 10.13
CA GLU A 116 44.31 23.23 8.93
C GLU A 116 43.56 24.14 7.96
N GLN A 117 44.23 24.53 6.89
CA GLN A 117 43.67 25.45 5.89
C GLN A 117 42.32 24.97 5.30
N GLU A 118 41.34 25.86 5.27
CA GLU A 118 40.07 25.68 4.57
C GLU A 118 40.28 25.43 3.06
N ASP A 119 39.35 24.68 2.45
CA ASP A 119 39.37 24.45 1.01
C ASP A 119 38.61 25.52 0.20
N TRP A 120 38.84 25.56 -1.11
CA TRP A 120 38.32 26.61 -1.99
C TRP A 120 36.79 26.59 -2.18
N MET A 121 36.08 25.57 -1.67
CA MET A 121 34.65 25.34 -1.93
C MET A 121 33.85 24.94 -0.68
N GLY A 122 34.44 25.10 0.51
CA GLY A 122 33.87 24.71 1.79
C GLY A 122 32.90 25.72 2.40
N PRO A 123 32.24 25.36 3.51
CA PRO A 123 31.64 26.35 4.40
C PRO A 123 32.76 27.21 5.00
N GLU A 124 32.56 28.54 5.07
CA GLU A 124 33.50 29.52 5.68
C GLU A 124 33.62 29.31 7.20
N ASP A 125 34.13 28.16 7.62
CA ASP A 125 34.25 27.71 9.01
C ASP A 125 35.68 27.37 9.44
N GLY A 126 36.65 27.55 8.54
CA GLY A 126 38.09 27.36 8.77
C GLY A 126 38.53 25.91 8.73
N CYS A 127 37.65 24.96 8.38
CA CYS A 127 38.01 23.55 8.32
C CYS A 127 38.06 23.05 6.87
N PRO A 128 39.05 22.20 6.51
CA PRO A 128 39.04 21.53 5.22
C PRO A 128 37.80 20.64 5.11
N THR A 129 37.06 20.80 4.01
CA THR A 129 35.88 19.99 3.75
C THR A 129 36.36 18.59 3.37
N VAL A 130 36.03 17.63 4.25
CA VAL A 130 36.25 16.21 3.99
C VAL A 130 35.28 15.83 2.87
N ASN A 131 35.76 15.26 1.76
CA ASN A 131 34.87 14.72 0.73
C ASN A 131 33.90 13.75 1.42
N ASP A 132 32.61 14.06 1.39
CA ASP A 132 31.51 13.28 1.95
C ASP A 132 30.40 13.32 0.89
N THR A 133 30.44 12.33 -0.01
CA THR A 133 29.70 12.31 -1.26
C THR A 133 28.19 12.15 -1.03
N ASP A 134 27.77 11.50 0.05
CA ASP A 134 26.37 11.27 0.37
C ASP A 134 25.82 12.11 1.54
N GLY A 135 26.70 12.83 2.25
CA GLY A 135 26.35 13.81 3.28
C GLY A 135 25.88 13.17 4.59
N ASP A 136 26.30 11.94 4.88
CA ASP A 136 25.90 11.22 6.08
C ASP A 136 26.73 11.58 7.33
N GLY A 137 27.79 12.38 7.14
CA GLY A 137 28.69 12.86 8.17
C GLY A 137 29.96 12.02 8.35
N ILE A 138 30.18 11.02 7.50
CA ILE A 138 31.41 10.22 7.44
C ILE A 138 32.18 10.57 6.15
N PRO A 139 33.47 10.94 6.22
CA PRO A 139 34.28 11.17 5.02
C PRO A 139 34.38 9.95 4.11
N ASP A 140 34.37 10.13 2.78
CA ASP A 140 34.47 9.08 1.74
C ASP A 140 35.62 8.07 1.98
N ASP A 141 36.72 8.50 2.60
CA ASP A 141 37.89 7.65 2.87
C ASP A 141 37.78 6.80 4.15
N GLN A 142 36.76 7.08 4.95
CA GLN A 142 36.40 6.43 6.21
C GLN A 142 34.99 5.82 6.18
N ASP A 143 34.24 6.09 5.11
CA ASP A 143 32.91 5.60 4.85
C ASP A 143 32.95 4.21 4.19
N ASN A 144 32.28 3.24 4.81
CA ASN A 144 32.12 1.90 4.25
C ASN A 144 31.03 1.81 3.16
N CYS A 145 30.30 2.90 2.90
CA CYS A 145 29.37 3.10 1.79
C CYS A 145 29.42 4.53 1.20
N PRO A 146 30.51 4.95 0.52
CA PRO A 146 30.77 6.35 0.11
C PRO A 146 29.75 7.05 -0.81
N ASN A 147 28.65 6.40 -1.18
CA ASN A 147 27.60 6.99 -2.02
C ASN A 147 26.19 6.69 -1.48
N THR A 148 26.06 6.14 -0.27
CA THR A 148 24.79 5.72 0.32
C THR A 148 24.82 5.90 1.83
N GLY A 149 24.23 7.01 2.29
CA GLY A 149 24.40 7.44 3.66
C GLY A 149 23.93 6.43 4.72
N ASN A 150 24.86 6.06 5.59
CA ASN A 150 24.70 5.18 6.72
C ASN A 150 25.55 5.68 7.91
N PRO A 151 25.08 6.69 8.66
CA PRO A 151 25.84 7.29 9.75
C PRO A 151 26.23 6.33 10.89
N ASP A 152 25.64 5.13 10.94
CA ASP A 152 25.96 4.08 11.91
C ASP A 152 27.06 3.12 11.45
N GLN A 153 27.47 3.20 10.18
CA GLN A 153 28.56 2.43 9.57
C GLN A 153 28.44 0.93 9.86
N ALA A 154 27.21 0.41 9.86
CA ALA A 154 26.93 -0.99 10.14
C ALA A 154 27.61 -1.89 9.07
N ASP A 155 28.34 -2.90 9.53
CA ASP A 155 28.98 -3.93 8.71
C ASP A 155 28.94 -5.24 9.53
N PHE A 156 27.88 -6.01 9.34
CA PHE A 156 27.62 -7.23 10.11
C PHE A 156 28.69 -8.30 9.86
N ASN A 157 29.21 -8.38 8.63
CA ASN A 157 30.10 -9.45 8.21
C ASN A 157 31.61 -9.08 8.30
N ASN A 158 31.91 -7.81 8.59
CA ASN A 158 33.24 -7.21 8.75
C ASN A 158 34.12 -7.34 7.48
N ASN A 159 33.53 -7.23 6.29
CA ASN A 159 34.26 -7.26 5.02
C ASN A 159 34.73 -5.86 4.56
N GLY A 160 34.31 -4.80 5.25
CA GLY A 160 34.64 -3.40 4.92
C GLY A 160 33.65 -2.74 3.96
N ASP A 161 32.56 -3.41 3.60
CA ASP A 161 31.43 -2.91 2.82
C ASP A 161 30.24 -2.79 3.77
N GLY A 162 29.56 -1.64 3.79
CA GLY A 162 28.47 -1.43 4.76
C GLY A 162 27.23 -2.26 4.42
N ASP A 163 26.44 -2.60 5.44
CA ASP A 163 25.23 -3.42 5.29
C ASP A 163 24.22 -2.81 4.30
N VAL A 164 24.22 -1.48 4.11
CA VAL A 164 23.30 -0.77 3.21
C VAL A 164 23.73 -0.79 1.74
N CYS A 165 25.01 -1.02 1.46
CA CYS A 165 25.58 -1.02 0.11
C CYS A 165 26.28 -2.35 -0.26
N SER A 166 26.15 -3.35 0.61
CA SER A 166 26.63 -4.72 0.36
C SER A 166 25.91 -5.34 -0.84
N ASP A 167 26.68 -5.94 -1.73
CA ASP A 167 26.24 -6.72 -2.89
C ASP A 167 27.08 -8.01 -2.94
N ALA A 168 26.58 -9.07 -2.31
CA ALA A 168 27.38 -10.25 -2.00
C ALA A 168 27.69 -11.14 -3.23
N ASP A 169 26.92 -11.02 -4.32
CA ASP A 169 27.20 -11.75 -5.56
C ASP A 169 27.70 -10.85 -6.71
N GLY A 170 27.59 -9.54 -6.58
CA GLY A 170 28.14 -8.53 -7.49
C GLY A 170 27.28 -8.26 -8.71
N ASP A 171 25.99 -8.58 -8.69
CA ASP A 171 25.09 -8.42 -9.83
C ASP A 171 24.50 -7.00 -9.99
N GLY A 172 24.67 -6.16 -8.97
CA GLY A 172 24.24 -4.76 -8.96
C GLY A 172 22.99 -4.48 -8.13
N TYR A 173 22.38 -5.49 -7.49
CA TYR A 173 21.36 -5.32 -6.47
C TYR A 173 22.00 -5.44 -5.08
N TYR A 174 21.75 -4.47 -4.19
CA TYR A 174 22.24 -4.58 -2.82
C TYR A 174 21.50 -5.69 -2.07
N ASP A 175 22.17 -6.41 -1.18
CA ASP A 175 21.64 -7.53 -0.38
C ASP A 175 20.30 -7.20 0.32
N SER A 176 20.06 -5.94 0.66
CA SER A 176 18.82 -5.47 1.30
C SER A 176 17.62 -5.35 0.35
N PHE A 177 17.87 -5.26 -0.96
CA PHE A 177 16.89 -5.11 -2.04
C PHE A 177 16.86 -6.31 -2.99
N ASP A 178 17.81 -7.23 -2.87
CA ASP A 178 17.93 -8.45 -3.64
C ASP A 178 17.12 -9.60 -3.00
N GLN A 179 16.23 -10.24 -3.76
CA GLN A 179 15.50 -11.43 -3.31
C GLN A 179 16.38 -12.69 -3.25
N CYS A 180 17.47 -12.70 -3.99
CA CYS A 180 18.47 -13.75 -4.08
C CYS A 180 19.91 -13.24 -3.81
N PRO A 181 20.25 -12.74 -2.59
CA PRO A 181 21.54 -12.08 -2.26
C PRO A 181 22.84 -12.87 -2.47
N LEU A 182 22.79 -14.09 -3.00
CA LEU A 182 23.94 -14.97 -3.21
C LEU A 182 23.93 -15.58 -4.63
N GLU A 183 23.04 -15.14 -5.52
CA GLU A 183 22.84 -15.68 -6.86
C GLU A 183 22.86 -14.60 -7.96
N TYR A 184 24.03 -14.47 -8.61
CA TYR A 184 24.28 -13.49 -9.66
C TYR A 184 23.24 -13.46 -10.80
N ALA A 185 22.41 -12.42 -10.85
CA ALA A 185 21.29 -12.27 -11.77
C ALA A 185 21.66 -11.67 -13.14
N TYR A 186 22.38 -12.44 -13.97
CA TYR A 186 22.76 -11.96 -15.33
C TYR A 186 21.58 -11.84 -16.32
N ALA A 187 20.43 -12.38 -15.96
CA ALA A 187 19.19 -12.38 -16.75
C ALA A 187 18.01 -12.28 -15.78
N ASP A 188 17.68 -11.03 -15.45
CA ASP A 188 16.64 -10.62 -14.52
C ASP A 188 15.73 -9.60 -15.24
N PRO A 189 14.61 -10.03 -15.84
CA PRO A 189 13.65 -9.15 -16.51
C PRO A 189 12.69 -8.44 -15.54
N ASN A 190 12.56 -8.93 -14.31
CA ASN A 190 11.61 -8.42 -13.32
C ASN A 190 12.27 -7.46 -12.29
N ASP A 191 13.59 -7.29 -12.38
CA ASP A 191 14.47 -6.44 -11.58
C ASP A 191 14.43 -6.78 -10.08
N ASP A 192 14.35 -8.08 -9.73
CA ASP A 192 14.25 -8.55 -8.36
C ASP A 192 15.54 -9.14 -7.74
N GLY A 193 16.63 -9.17 -8.52
CA GLY A 193 17.92 -9.71 -8.10
C GLY A 193 18.04 -11.24 -8.20
N CYS A 194 17.06 -11.93 -8.79
CA CYS A 194 17.13 -13.38 -9.00
C CYS A 194 17.44 -13.75 -10.45
N LEU A 195 18.14 -14.89 -10.63
CA LEU A 195 18.41 -15.45 -11.94
C LEU A 195 17.19 -16.19 -12.50
N ASP A 196 16.51 -15.60 -13.47
CA ASP A 196 15.36 -16.21 -14.14
C ASP A 196 15.79 -17.14 -15.29
N THR A 197 16.45 -18.25 -14.94
CA THR A 197 16.75 -19.31 -15.91
C THR A 197 16.32 -20.70 -15.43
N PRO A 198 15.30 -21.33 -16.07
CA PRO A 198 14.52 -20.85 -17.23
C PRO A 198 13.70 -19.59 -16.90
N LEU A 199 13.45 -18.75 -17.92
CA LEU A 199 12.77 -17.45 -17.81
C LEU A 199 11.45 -17.57 -17.02
N ASP A 200 11.27 -16.68 -16.05
CA ASP A 200 10.13 -16.60 -15.13
C ASP A 200 9.79 -15.12 -14.90
N SER A 201 9.15 -14.50 -15.89
CA SER A 201 9.14 -13.04 -16.02
C SER A 201 8.34 -12.30 -14.95
N ASP A 202 7.54 -12.98 -14.12
CA ASP A 202 6.85 -12.39 -12.97
C ASP A 202 7.29 -12.95 -11.61
N GLY A 203 8.26 -13.86 -11.60
CA GLY A 203 8.92 -14.36 -10.39
C GLY A 203 8.02 -15.16 -9.46
N ASP A 204 6.92 -15.75 -9.95
CA ASP A 204 5.99 -16.50 -9.11
C ASP A 204 6.40 -17.96 -8.83
N GLY A 205 7.49 -18.40 -9.46
CA GLY A 205 8.08 -19.73 -9.35
C GLY A 205 7.62 -20.71 -10.44
N VAL A 206 6.81 -20.27 -11.40
CA VAL A 206 6.42 -21.01 -12.59
C VAL A 206 7.07 -20.36 -13.81
N THR A 207 8.09 -21.01 -14.38
CA THR A 207 8.76 -20.52 -15.60
C THR A 207 7.77 -20.19 -16.72
N ASP A 208 8.03 -19.15 -17.52
CA ASP A 208 7.28 -18.72 -18.71
C ASP A 208 6.80 -19.86 -19.61
N GLU A 209 7.61 -20.91 -19.77
CA GLU A 209 7.29 -22.07 -20.61
C GLU A 209 6.14 -22.92 -20.07
N LEU A 210 5.94 -22.90 -18.75
CA LEU A 210 4.94 -23.65 -18.00
C LEU A 210 3.83 -22.75 -17.44
N ASP A 211 4.02 -21.44 -17.48
CA ASP A 211 3.12 -20.43 -16.97
C ASP A 211 1.98 -20.11 -17.94
N GLN A 212 0.76 -20.05 -17.42
CA GLN A 212 -0.43 -19.61 -18.16
C GLN A 212 -0.56 -18.08 -18.21
N CYS A 213 0.03 -17.36 -17.27
CA CYS A 213 0.06 -15.91 -17.14
C CYS A 213 1.50 -15.39 -16.93
N PRO A 214 2.42 -15.50 -17.92
CA PRO A 214 3.86 -15.26 -17.75
C PRO A 214 4.32 -13.84 -17.30
N ASN A 215 3.40 -12.93 -17.01
CA ASN A 215 3.72 -11.56 -16.59
C ASN A 215 2.77 -11.10 -15.45
N GLU A 216 2.01 -12.02 -14.84
CA GLU A 216 1.05 -11.75 -13.78
C GLU A 216 1.13 -12.87 -12.74
N SER A 217 1.91 -12.64 -11.68
CA SER A 217 2.19 -13.63 -10.65
C SER A 217 0.94 -14.29 -10.08
N GLY A 218 0.93 -15.62 -9.96
CA GLY A 218 -0.06 -16.33 -9.17
C GLY A 218 0.13 -17.83 -9.01
N SER A 219 -0.54 -18.40 -8.00
CA SER A 219 -0.24 -19.79 -7.60
C SER A 219 -0.91 -20.87 -8.46
N LEU A 220 -1.87 -20.54 -9.32
CA LEU A 220 -2.67 -21.53 -10.04
C LEU A 220 -2.19 -21.70 -11.49
N ASN A 221 -1.15 -22.54 -11.65
CA ASN A 221 -0.40 -22.68 -12.90
C ASN A 221 0.19 -21.35 -13.41
N GLY A 222 0.67 -20.52 -12.46
CA GLY A 222 1.27 -19.22 -12.72
C GLY A 222 0.26 -18.06 -12.86
N CYS A 223 -1.04 -18.32 -12.65
CA CYS A 223 -2.07 -17.27 -12.69
C CYS A 223 -2.66 -16.96 -11.32
N PRO A 224 -3.11 -15.72 -11.08
CA PRO A 224 -3.86 -15.34 -9.87
C PRO A 224 -5.25 -16.01 -9.83
N ASP A 225 -5.75 -16.19 -8.60
CA ASP A 225 -7.08 -16.72 -8.25
C ASP A 225 -7.63 -15.86 -7.09
N SER A 226 -8.32 -14.79 -7.46
CA SER A 226 -8.70 -13.69 -6.58
C SER A 226 -9.75 -14.08 -5.53
N ASP A 227 -10.59 -15.08 -5.80
CA ASP A 227 -11.60 -15.58 -4.86
C ASP A 227 -11.30 -16.96 -4.26
N SER A 228 -10.21 -17.60 -4.70
CA SER A 228 -9.70 -18.87 -4.20
C SER A 228 -10.64 -20.05 -4.40
N ASP A 229 -11.43 -20.06 -5.48
CA ASP A 229 -12.33 -21.15 -5.82
C ASP A 229 -11.68 -22.31 -6.60
N GLY A 230 -10.43 -22.11 -7.07
CA GLY A 230 -9.65 -23.07 -7.82
C GLY A 230 -9.75 -22.93 -9.34
N VAL A 231 -10.34 -21.84 -9.85
CA VAL A 231 -10.30 -21.39 -11.24
C VAL A 231 -9.52 -20.08 -11.30
N SER A 232 -8.53 -19.96 -12.18
CA SER A 232 -7.72 -18.73 -12.24
C SER A 232 -8.53 -17.58 -12.83
N ASP A 233 -8.20 -16.34 -12.48
CA ASP A 233 -8.93 -15.13 -12.90
C ASP A 233 -9.13 -15.05 -14.42
N ILE A 234 -8.16 -15.53 -15.20
CA ILE A 234 -8.23 -15.56 -16.67
C ILE A 234 -9.22 -16.61 -17.22
N ASN A 235 -9.50 -17.66 -16.44
CA ASN A 235 -10.41 -18.75 -16.77
C ASN A 235 -11.76 -18.65 -16.04
N ASP A 236 -11.88 -17.74 -15.08
CA ASP A 236 -13.07 -17.51 -14.27
C ASP A 236 -14.00 -16.46 -14.90
N GLN A 237 -15.28 -16.79 -15.06
CA GLN A 237 -16.29 -15.85 -15.55
C GLN A 237 -16.75 -14.86 -14.48
N CYS A 238 -16.49 -15.18 -13.21
CA CYS A 238 -16.80 -14.43 -12.02
C CYS A 238 -15.57 -14.28 -11.10
N PRO A 239 -14.43 -13.67 -11.52
CA PRO A 239 -13.12 -13.72 -10.82
C PRO A 239 -13.06 -13.22 -9.36
N ASN A 240 -14.16 -12.71 -8.82
CA ASN A 240 -14.22 -12.17 -7.46
C ASN A 240 -15.38 -12.77 -6.66
N GLU A 241 -16.01 -13.84 -7.15
CA GLU A 241 -17.17 -14.48 -6.56
C GLU A 241 -17.03 -16.01 -6.54
N TYR A 242 -16.57 -16.54 -5.41
CA TYR A 242 -16.30 -17.97 -5.22
C TYR A 242 -17.32 -18.94 -5.87
N GLY A 243 -16.88 -19.74 -6.84
CA GLY A 243 -17.70 -20.73 -7.54
C GLY A 243 -17.03 -22.10 -7.74
N LEU A 244 -17.62 -23.16 -7.19
CA LEU A 244 -17.12 -24.54 -7.36
C LEU A 244 -17.32 -25.14 -8.78
N GLN A 245 -17.85 -24.36 -9.72
CA GLN A 245 -18.16 -24.83 -11.06
C GLN A 245 -16.96 -24.64 -12.00
N SER A 246 -17.01 -25.28 -13.16
CA SER A 246 -15.92 -25.17 -14.16
C SER A 246 -15.77 -23.78 -14.76
N ASP A 247 -16.75 -22.90 -14.59
CA ASP A 247 -16.73 -21.51 -15.04
C ASP A 247 -16.39 -20.52 -13.92
N GLY A 248 -16.05 -21.00 -12.71
CA GLY A 248 -15.74 -20.20 -11.52
C GLY A 248 -16.91 -19.38 -10.97
N CYS A 249 -18.10 -19.50 -11.56
CA CYS A 249 -19.26 -18.75 -11.08
C CYS A 249 -20.02 -19.50 -9.98
N PRO A 250 -20.56 -18.78 -8.98
CA PRO A 250 -21.45 -19.37 -7.99
C PRO A 250 -22.63 -20.02 -8.70
N VAL A 251 -23.02 -21.21 -8.23
CA VAL A 251 -24.26 -21.82 -8.71
C VAL A 251 -25.38 -20.84 -8.38
N PRO A 252 -26.13 -20.31 -9.38
CA PRO A 252 -27.31 -19.54 -9.06
C PRO A 252 -28.18 -20.47 -8.24
N VAL A 253 -28.46 -20.09 -6.99
CA VAL A 253 -29.33 -20.86 -6.11
C VAL A 253 -30.66 -20.95 -6.84
N THR A 254 -30.86 -22.04 -7.58
CA THR A 254 -32.17 -22.41 -8.03
C THR A 254 -32.87 -22.66 -6.72
N LEU A 255 -33.75 -21.73 -6.37
CA LEU A 255 -34.76 -21.97 -5.36
C LEU A 255 -35.56 -23.14 -5.92
N GLU A 256 -35.08 -24.35 -5.66
CA GLU A 256 -35.89 -25.56 -5.73
C GLU A 256 -37.16 -25.18 -4.96
N PRO A 257 -38.32 -25.17 -5.63
CA PRO A 257 -39.54 -24.75 -4.97
C PRO A 257 -39.71 -25.61 -3.72
N VAL A 258 -39.93 -24.95 -2.58
CA VAL A 258 -39.96 -25.61 -1.28
C VAL A 258 -41.08 -26.65 -1.30
N ASP A 259 -40.77 -27.86 -0.88
CA ASP A 259 -41.71 -28.96 -0.64
C ASP A 259 -41.49 -29.38 0.82
N SER A 260 -42.30 -28.79 1.71
CA SER A 260 -42.10 -28.81 3.16
C SER A 260 -42.38 -30.17 3.80
N ASP A 261 -43.14 -31.06 3.15
CA ASP A 261 -43.42 -32.42 3.63
C ASP A 261 -42.90 -33.55 2.72
N GLY A 262 -42.36 -33.21 1.54
CA GLY A 262 -41.62 -34.10 0.67
C GLY A 262 -42.51 -35.06 -0.13
N ASP A 263 -43.77 -34.69 -0.37
CA ASP A 263 -44.72 -35.51 -1.12
C ASP A 263 -44.63 -35.35 -2.66
N GLY A 264 -43.81 -34.39 -3.12
CA GLY A 264 -43.58 -34.08 -4.53
C GLY A 264 -44.46 -32.96 -5.09
N ILE A 265 -45.24 -32.27 -4.25
CA ILE A 265 -45.99 -31.06 -4.58
C ILE A 265 -45.36 -29.87 -3.85
N ASN A 266 -44.99 -28.83 -4.59
CA ASN A 266 -44.36 -27.66 -3.98
C ASN A 266 -45.36 -26.87 -3.12
N ASP A 267 -44.90 -26.26 -2.03
CA ASP A 267 -45.67 -25.44 -1.06
C ASP A 267 -46.58 -24.39 -1.73
N ASP A 268 -46.14 -23.79 -2.84
CA ASP A 268 -46.92 -22.79 -3.59
C ASP A 268 -48.12 -23.39 -4.35
N SER A 269 -48.09 -24.69 -4.61
CA SER A 269 -49.12 -25.49 -5.30
C SER A 269 -49.79 -26.52 -4.38
N ASP A 270 -49.33 -26.64 -3.14
CA ASP A 270 -49.82 -27.55 -2.11
C ASP A 270 -50.84 -26.84 -1.20
N SER A 271 -52.03 -27.42 -1.07
CA SER A 271 -53.09 -26.89 -0.21
C SER A 271 -52.85 -27.22 1.28
N CYS A 272 -52.01 -28.20 1.56
CA CYS A 272 -51.56 -28.63 2.88
C CYS A 272 -50.02 -28.76 2.97
N PRO A 273 -49.23 -27.66 2.88
CA PRO A 273 -47.75 -27.63 2.80
C PRO A 273 -46.93 -28.22 3.98
N SER A 274 -47.48 -29.12 4.77
CA SER A 274 -46.81 -29.73 5.92
C SER A 274 -47.37 -31.11 6.24
N GLN A 275 -48.27 -31.61 5.39
CA GLN A 275 -48.93 -32.89 5.49
C GLN A 275 -48.91 -33.59 4.14
N ALA A 276 -47.97 -34.52 3.99
CA ALA A 276 -47.82 -35.28 2.76
C ALA A 276 -49.14 -35.90 2.26
N GLU A 277 -49.41 -35.72 0.97
CA GLU A 277 -50.52 -36.30 0.23
C GLU A 277 -50.64 -37.82 0.43
N THR A 278 -51.88 -38.28 0.49
CA THR A 278 -52.20 -39.70 0.55
C THR A 278 -52.64 -40.19 -0.84
N ILE A 279 -51.68 -40.67 -1.64
CA ILE A 279 -51.94 -41.22 -2.98
C ILE A 279 -52.86 -42.46 -2.90
N ASN A 280 -54.16 -42.25 -3.06
CA ASN A 280 -55.19 -43.28 -2.93
C ASN A 280 -56.22 -43.27 -4.07
N GLY A 281 -56.02 -42.43 -5.09
CA GLY A 281 -56.90 -42.29 -6.26
C GLY A 281 -58.02 -41.27 -6.07
N TYR A 282 -58.00 -40.50 -4.98
CA TYR A 282 -58.96 -39.46 -4.67
C TYR A 282 -58.21 -38.17 -4.32
N GLN A 283 -58.34 -37.17 -5.19
CA GLN A 283 -57.76 -35.83 -5.02
C GLN A 283 -56.22 -35.76 -4.87
N ASP A 284 -55.48 -36.75 -5.41
CA ASP A 284 -54.01 -36.86 -5.33
C ASP A 284 -53.17 -35.73 -6.00
N SER A 285 -53.73 -34.54 -6.22
CA SER A 285 -53.03 -33.41 -6.86
C SER A 285 -53.25 -32.09 -6.14
N ASP A 286 -53.95 -32.08 -5.01
CA ASP A 286 -54.13 -30.87 -4.20
C ASP A 286 -53.18 -30.77 -3.00
N GLY A 287 -52.42 -31.84 -2.71
CA GLY A 287 -51.38 -31.89 -1.69
C GLY A 287 -51.92 -32.15 -0.28
N CYS A 288 -53.22 -32.44 -0.15
CA CYS A 288 -53.84 -32.67 1.14
C CYS A 288 -54.16 -34.15 1.38
N PRO A 289 -53.84 -34.71 2.57
CA PRO A 289 -54.15 -36.10 2.87
C PRO A 289 -55.67 -36.33 2.96
N ASP A 290 -56.23 -36.91 1.90
CA ASP A 290 -57.64 -37.24 1.80
C ASP A 290 -57.93 -38.73 1.97
N THR A 291 -59.22 -39.07 2.07
CA THR A 291 -59.70 -40.46 2.10
C THR A 291 -60.79 -40.68 1.07
N VAL A 292 -60.76 -41.85 0.40
CA VAL A 292 -61.77 -42.22 -0.59
C VAL A 292 -63.17 -42.19 0.04
N PRO A 293 -64.13 -41.42 -0.50
CA PRO A 293 -65.49 -41.39 0.02
C PRO A 293 -66.14 -42.77 -0.10
N VAL A 294 -66.50 -43.37 1.04
CA VAL A 294 -67.26 -44.62 1.07
C VAL A 294 -68.61 -44.42 0.40
N SER A 295 -68.77 -45.04 -0.77
CA SER A 295 -70.06 -45.12 -1.46
C SER A 295 -70.99 -46.03 -0.66
N ASN A 296 -71.82 -45.43 0.18
CA ASN A 296 -72.89 -46.13 0.90
C ASN A 296 -73.97 -46.60 -0.10
N THR A 297 -73.72 -47.70 -0.82
CA THR A 297 -74.79 -48.41 -1.52
C THR A 297 -75.54 -49.26 -0.50
N SER A 298 -76.60 -48.68 0.07
CA SER A 298 -77.61 -49.49 0.78
C SER A 298 -78.17 -50.55 -0.19
N PRO A 299 -78.21 -51.84 0.15
CA PRO A 299 -78.73 -52.86 -0.75
C PRO A 299 -80.22 -52.62 -1.03
N ILE A 300 -80.57 -52.54 -2.32
CA ILE A 300 -81.95 -52.46 -2.79
C ILE A 300 -82.41 -53.87 -3.17
N ILE A 301 -83.35 -54.44 -2.42
CA ILE A 301 -83.98 -55.72 -2.80
C ILE A 301 -84.92 -55.45 -3.99
N THR A 302 -84.49 -55.79 -5.21
CA THR A 302 -85.21 -55.49 -6.45
C THR A 302 -86.22 -56.56 -6.88
N GLY A 303 -86.31 -57.70 -6.19
CA GLY A 303 -87.34 -58.68 -6.49
C GLY A 303 -87.40 -59.86 -5.53
N ILE A 304 -88.62 -60.24 -5.17
CA ILE A 304 -88.93 -61.52 -4.51
C ILE A 304 -89.74 -62.33 -5.53
N SER A 305 -89.17 -63.44 -6.02
CA SER A 305 -89.72 -64.11 -7.22
C SER A 305 -91.00 -64.90 -6.94
N SER A 306 -91.19 -65.50 -5.76
CA SER A 306 -92.49 -65.98 -5.28
C SER A 306 -92.43 -66.43 -3.82
N ILE A 307 -93.56 -66.31 -3.12
CA ILE A 307 -93.79 -66.92 -1.80
C ILE A 307 -95.11 -67.68 -1.91
N THR A 308 -95.08 -69.00 -1.69
CA THR A 308 -96.26 -69.87 -1.80
C THR A 308 -96.60 -70.45 -0.44
N THR A 309 -97.80 -70.19 0.06
CA THR A 309 -98.32 -70.76 1.32
C THR A 309 -99.53 -71.65 1.04
N ASP A 310 -99.52 -72.89 1.53
CA ASP A 310 -100.67 -73.80 1.39
C ASP A 310 -101.86 -73.32 2.24
N MET A 311 -102.88 -72.80 1.56
CA MET A 311 -104.27 -72.60 2.02
C MET A 311 -104.55 -71.45 3.01
N ASN A 312 -105.12 -70.36 2.47
CA ASN A 312 -106.04 -69.38 3.08
C ASN A 312 -105.81 -68.97 4.56
N GLN A 313 -104.56 -68.73 4.96
CA GLN A 313 -104.25 -67.97 6.18
C GLN A 313 -103.17 -66.93 5.87
N ASN A 314 -103.35 -65.71 6.38
CA ASN A 314 -102.33 -64.67 6.31
C ASN A 314 -101.11 -65.10 7.13
N VAL A 315 -99.93 -65.04 6.53
CA VAL A 315 -98.65 -65.27 7.21
C VAL A 315 -97.92 -63.93 7.28
N ASP A 316 -97.48 -63.54 8.46
CA ASP A 316 -96.59 -62.39 8.64
C ASP A 316 -95.15 -62.83 8.35
N ILE A 317 -94.51 -62.18 7.39
CA ILE A 317 -93.11 -62.44 7.02
C ILE A 317 -92.29 -61.23 7.47
N LYS A 318 -91.32 -61.47 8.36
CA LYS A 318 -90.41 -60.45 8.83
C LYS A 318 -89.04 -60.65 8.19
N ILE A 319 -88.69 -59.77 7.26
CA ILE A 319 -87.37 -59.75 6.63
C ILE A 319 -86.47 -58.85 7.47
N THR A 320 -85.34 -59.38 7.93
CA THR A 320 -84.33 -58.62 8.67
C THR A 320 -83.00 -58.80 7.96
N VAL A 321 -82.37 -57.71 7.52
CA VAL A 321 -81.02 -57.76 6.93
C VAL A 321 -80.03 -57.87 8.09
N ILE A 322 -79.23 -58.94 8.10
CA ILE A 322 -78.35 -59.27 9.24
C ILE A 322 -76.88 -58.97 8.90
N ASP A 323 -76.53 -58.90 7.62
CA ASP A 323 -75.17 -58.66 7.17
C ASP A 323 -75.17 -57.94 5.81
N LEU A 324 -74.27 -56.97 5.66
CA LEU A 324 -74.11 -56.16 4.44
C LEU A 324 -72.84 -56.55 3.66
N ASP A 325 -71.98 -57.40 4.22
CA ASP A 325 -70.64 -57.63 3.67
C ASP A 325 -70.51 -58.95 2.86
N ASP A 326 -71.46 -59.88 2.99
CA ASP A 326 -71.33 -61.25 2.43
C ASP A 326 -72.41 -61.67 1.42
N ASP A 327 -73.20 -60.74 0.86
CA ASP A 327 -74.26 -61.01 -0.15
C ASP A 327 -75.35 -62.05 0.28
N VAL A 328 -75.38 -62.48 1.55
CA VAL A 328 -76.35 -63.45 2.07
C VAL A 328 -77.46 -62.76 2.86
N ILE A 329 -78.65 -62.65 2.26
CA ILE A 329 -79.86 -62.25 2.98
C ILE A 329 -80.49 -63.47 3.66
N SER A 330 -80.47 -63.49 4.99
CA SER A 330 -81.20 -64.48 5.79
C SER A 330 -82.60 -63.99 6.14
N PHE A 331 -83.61 -64.86 6.05
CA PHE A 331 -84.99 -64.57 6.43
C PHE A 331 -85.50 -65.60 7.44
N ASP A 332 -86.28 -65.15 8.42
CA ASP A 332 -86.94 -66.01 9.40
C ASP A 332 -88.46 -66.00 9.14
N VAL A 333 -89.06 -67.19 9.05
CA VAL A 333 -90.50 -67.35 8.82
C VAL A 333 -91.10 -67.85 10.12
N SER A 334 -91.64 -66.94 10.92
CA SER A 334 -92.29 -67.29 12.19
C SER A 334 -93.69 -67.88 11.93
N GLY A 335 -93.84 -69.20 12.09
CA GLY A 335 -95.11 -69.93 11.96
C GLY A 335 -94.93 -71.46 12.11
N PRO A 336 -96.00 -72.27 12.28
CA PRO A 336 -95.89 -73.71 12.49
C PRO A 336 -95.28 -74.45 11.26
N PRO A 337 -94.65 -75.62 11.46
CA PRO A 337 -93.40 -75.98 10.77
C PRO A 337 -93.65 -76.42 9.33
N LYS A 338 -93.19 -75.65 8.34
CA LYS A 338 -93.04 -76.14 6.97
C LYS A 338 -91.78 -75.55 6.33
N LYS A 339 -90.98 -76.43 5.73
CA LYS A 339 -89.71 -76.11 5.05
C LYS A 339 -90.00 -75.57 3.65
N GLY A 340 -89.35 -74.47 3.29
CA GLY A 340 -89.21 -73.98 1.92
C GLY A 340 -87.75 -73.63 1.65
N ILE A 341 -87.31 -73.76 0.40
CA ILE A 341 -85.99 -73.33 -0.07
C ILE A 341 -86.22 -72.15 -1.00
N ILE A 342 -85.56 -71.01 -0.76
CA ILE A 342 -85.48 -69.92 -1.74
C ILE A 342 -84.15 -70.08 -2.48
N GLN A 343 -84.20 -70.16 -3.80
CA GLN A 343 -83.03 -70.01 -4.66
C GLN A 343 -83.08 -68.60 -5.27
N SER A 344 -82.09 -67.76 -4.93
CA SER A 344 -81.80 -66.56 -5.70
C SER A 344 -80.71 -66.89 -6.74
N HIS A 345 -80.82 -66.25 -7.90
CA HIS A 345 -79.72 -66.15 -8.87
C HIS A 345 -79.41 -64.66 -8.99
N HIS A 346 -78.15 -64.28 -8.80
CA HIS A 346 -77.66 -62.94 -9.16
C HIS A 346 -76.71 -63.03 -10.36
N PHE A 347 -76.91 -62.11 -11.30
CA PHE A 347 -75.93 -61.62 -12.26
C PHE A 347 -75.20 -60.43 -11.63
#